data_AF-A0A061IP34-F1
#
_entry.id   AF-A0A061IP34-F1
#
_cell.length_a   1.000
_cell.length_b   1.000
_cell.length_c   1.000
_cell.angle_alpha   90.00
_cell.angle_beta   90.00
_cell.angle_gamma   90.00
#
_symmetry.space_group_name_H-M   'P 1'
#
loop_
_entity.id
_entity.type
_entity.pdbx_description
1 polymer ?
#
loop_
_entity_poly.entity_id
_entity_poly.type
_entity_poly.pdbx_seq_one_letter_code
_entity_poly.pdbx_strand_id
1 'polypeptide(L)'
;MLGSTVFALITVLGHVRLGRKNGMHHHKHHHLQAPKKEVLKISEAERLELSNTFRVYCIILASTQNRHLLAAVKETWIKHCDKAEFFSSQPVQEFESIAVNASDSWLLMKKACLYALNKNKDQYNWFFIAYPNTFAVIENLKYFLLRKDPSQPFYLGHTERFMSLEYVTMEGGIVFSIESMKRLIRLITKSRNCPKERKGFWNMHEELLLAFCLSNEGVFAENAEDEEGKNLFNTKTITMFIKEAITDYPNNVIEGFCSDMVITFSRLTPDQMHVMMYGVYRLRAFGHTFNDVLSFLPPNGSDND
;
A
#
# COMPACT_ATOMS: atom_id res chain seq x y z
N MET A 1 50.47 -6.80 25.19
CA MET A 1 50.36 -8.12 24.53
C MET A 1 49.17 -8.84 25.13
N LEU A 2 48.26 -9.30 24.25
CA LEU A 2 47.16 -10.29 24.40
C LEU A 2 46.23 -10.16 25.63
N GLY A 3 44.91 -10.00 25.49
CA GLY A 3 43.94 -10.84 24.74
C GLY A 3 42.94 -11.36 25.81
N SER A 4 41.62 -11.46 25.67
CA SER A 4 40.74 -11.80 24.54
C SER A 4 39.29 -11.47 24.97
N THR A 5 38.54 -10.64 24.25
CA THR A 5 37.42 -11.00 23.34
C THR A 5 36.40 -12.04 23.85
N VAL A 6 35.16 -11.59 24.07
CA VAL A 6 33.96 -12.43 23.95
C VAL A 6 32.95 -11.69 23.04
N PHE A 7 32.97 -12.04 21.76
CA PHE A 7 31.90 -11.74 20.80
C PHE A 7 31.06 -13.01 20.69
N ALA A 8 29.80 -12.95 21.10
CA ALA A 8 28.85 -14.04 20.84
C ALA A 8 28.23 -13.84 19.45
N LEU A 9 28.75 -14.57 18.46
CA LEU A 9 28.04 -14.86 17.22
C LEU A 9 26.99 -15.93 17.51
N ILE A 10 25.71 -15.65 17.23
CA ILE A 10 24.69 -16.69 17.10
C ILE A 10 24.60 -17.06 15.62
N THR A 11 25.21 -18.18 15.27
CA THR A 11 24.95 -18.92 14.04
C THR A 11 23.79 -19.89 14.29
N VAL A 12 22.71 -19.78 13.52
CA VAL A 12 21.72 -20.86 13.42
C VAL A 12 21.75 -21.39 11.99
N LEU A 13 22.21 -22.64 11.89
CA LEU A 13 22.26 -23.47 10.70
C LEU A 13 20.86 -23.77 10.16
N GLY A 14 20.73 -23.71 8.83
CA GLY A 14 19.52 -24.04 8.09
C GLY A 14 19.23 -25.54 8.03
N HIS A 15 17.94 -25.86 7.91
CA HIS A 15 17.47 -27.13 7.38
C HIS A 15 17.33 -27.02 5.86
N VAL A 16 18.18 -27.74 5.14
CA VAL A 16 18.10 -27.95 3.69
C VAL A 16 16.94 -28.89 3.40
N ARG A 17 15.91 -28.42 2.67
CA ARG A 17 15.07 -29.29 1.83
C ARG A 17 15.43 -29.06 0.37
N LEU A 18 15.90 -30.12 -0.26
CA LEU A 18 16.34 -30.18 -1.64
C LEU A 18 15.11 -30.16 -2.56
N GLY A 19 14.92 -29.10 -3.33
CA GLY A 19 13.85 -28.96 -4.33
C GLY A 19 14.34 -28.18 -5.56
N ARG A 20 14.64 -28.91 -6.62
CA ARG A 20 14.82 -28.55 -8.05
C ARG A 20 15.14 -27.09 -8.41
N LYS A 21 16.41 -26.84 -8.75
CA LYS A 21 16.95 -25.59 -9.33
C LYS A 21 16.26 -25.21 -10.65
N ASN A 22 15.80 -23.96 -10.73
CA ASN A 22 15.79 -23.15 -11.96
C ASN A 22 16.23 -21.71 -11.60
N GLY A 23 16.88 -21.04 -12.55
CA GLY A 23 17.83 -19.92 -12.35
C GLY A 23 17.41 -18.79 -11.39
N MET A 24 18.31 -18.48 -10.47
CA MET A 24 18.09 -17.58 -9.33
C MET A 24 18.75 -16.22 -9.61
N HIS A 25 17.95 -15.22 -9.95
CA HIS A 25 18.32 -13.81 -9.76
C HIS A 25 17.91 -13.42 -8.33
N HIS A 26 18.79 -12.73 -7.60
CA HIS A 26 18.55 -12.32 -6.21
C HIS A 26 17.48 -11.21 -6.18
N HIS A 27 16.23 -11.61 -5.95
CA HIS A 27 15.15 -10.68 -5.62
C HIS A 27 15.18 -10.36 -4.13
N LYS A 28 15.04 -9.08 -3.76
CA LYS A 28 14.80 -8.69 -2.36
C LYS A 28 13.30 -8.81 -2.08
N HIS A 29 12.87 -10.00 -1.66
CA HIS A 29 11.53 -10.18 -1.08
C HIS A 29 11.57 -9.86 0.41
N HIS A 30 10.58 -9.15 0.92
CA HIS A 30 10.44 -8.87 2.35
C HIS A 30 9.05 -9.33 2.79
N HIS A 31 8.99 -10.51 3.38
CA HIS A 31 7.77 -11.14 3.86
C HIS A 31 7.27 -10.47 5.14
N LEU A 32 5.97 -10.19 5.21
CA LEU A 32 5.31 -9.77 6.44
C LEU A 32 5.11 -10.96 7.36
N GLN A 33 5.77 -10.95 8.51
CA GLN A 33 5.38 -11.82 9.62
C GLN A 33 4.02 -11.41 10.17
N ALA A 34 3.04 -12.33 10.17
CA ALA A 34 1.90 -12.25 11.07
C ALA A 34 2.43 -11.98 12.48
N PRO A 35 1.77 -11.16 13.31
CA PRO A 35 2.35 -10.76 14.60
C PRO A 35 2.68 -12.00 15.44
N LYS A 36 3.98 -12.35 15.48
CA LYS A 36 4.52 -13.25 16.49
C LYS A 36 4.26 -12.60 17.84
N LYS A 37 4.15 -13.41 18.88
CA LYS A 37 3.99 -12.97 20.29
C LYS A 37 5.04 -11.94 20.75
N GLU A 38 6.04 -11.59 19.94
CA GLU A 38 7.03 -10.55 20.20
C GLU A 38 6.54 -9.12 19.87
N VAL A 39 5.63 -8.90 18.92
CA VAL A 39 4.96 -7.59 18.73
C VAL A 39 4.09 -7.24 19.96
N LEU A 40 3.74 -8.23 20.78
CA LEU A 40 3.01 -8.06 22.04
C LEU A 40 3.87 -7.41 23.16
N LYS A 41 5.15 -7.10 22.92
CA LYS A 41 6.06 -6.51 23.93
C LYS A 41 6.32 -5.01 23.78
N ILE A 42 5.67 -4.32 22.83
CA ILE A 42 5.79 -2.86 22.71
C ILE A 42 5.04 -2.22 23.89
N SER A 43 5.72 -1.34 24.64
CA SER A 43 5.12 -0.61 25.77
C SER A 43 4.05 0.36 25.28
N GLU A 44 3.13 0.76 26.17
CA GLU A 44 2.08 1.73 25.84
C GLU A 44 2.66 3.08 25.38
N ALA A 45 3.77 3.52 25.98
CA ALA A 45 4.47 4.75 25.58
C ALA A 45 5.05 4.65 24.15
N GLU A 46 5.73 3.55 23.81
CA GLU A 46 6.25 3.32 22.46
C GLU A 46 5.12 3.19 21.44
N ARG A 47 3.98 2.59 21.80
CA ARG A 47 2.80 2.53 20.92
C ARG A 47 2.23 3.91 20.65
N LEU A 48 2.12 4.75 21.68
CA LEU A 48 1.63 6.12 21.54
C LEU A 48 2.58 6.96 20.68
N GLU A 49 3.89 6.82 20.89
CA GLU A 49 4.91 7.48 20.07
C GLU A 49 4.86 7.04 18.61
N LEU A 50 4.76 5.72 18.36
CA LEU A 50 4.58 5.17 17.02
C LEU A 50 3.27 5.67 16.40
N SER A 51 2.15 5.67 17.12
CA SER A 51 0.88 6.18 16.60
C SER A 51 0.96 7.67 16.22
N ASN A 52 1.74 8.46 16.96
CA ASN A 52 1.88 9.89 16.71
C ASN A 52 2.83 10.22 15.54
N THR A 53 3.86 9.40 15.35
CA THR A 53 4.94 9.63 14.36
C THR A 53 4.73 8.87 13.05
N PHE A 54 4.00 7.76 13.09
CA PHE A 54 3.75 6.90 11.96
C PHE A 54 2.46 7.32 11.24
N ARG A 55 2.61 8.18 10.22
CA ARG A 55 1.48 8.74 9.49
C ARG A 55 1.46 8.34 8.01
N VAL A 56 0.28 7.95 7.54
CA VAL A 56 -0.04 7.57 6.16
C VAL A 56 -0.98 8.61 5.56
N TYR A 57 -0.55 9.17 4.44
CA TYR A 57 -1.35 10.08 3.63
C TYR A 57 -2.06 9.32 2.52
N CYS A 58 -3.39 9.34 2.48
CA CYS A 58 -4.17 8.67 1.46
C CYS A 58 -4.54 9.62 0.31
N ILE A 59 -4.14 9.27 -0.90
CA ILE A 59 -4.38 9.99 -2.15
C ILE A 59 -5.39 9.19 -2.96
N ILE A 60 -6.63 9.65 -3.05
CA ILE A 60 -7.67 8.94 -3.80
C ILE A 60 -7.82 9.58 -5.18
N LEU A 61 -7.48 8.84 -6.24
CA LEU A 61 -7.60 9.32 -7.61
C LEU A 61 -9.05 9.22 -8.11
N ALA A 62 -9.83 10.26 -7.87
CA ALA A 62 -11.24 10.33 -8.20
C ALA A 62 -11.48 10.52 -9.70
N SER A 63 -12.42 9.74 -10.24
CA SER A 63 -13.05 10.00 -11.54
C SER A 63 -14.40 10.67 -11.33
N THR A 64 -14.73 11.65 -12.16
CA THR A 64 -16.00 12.38 -12.12
C THR A 64 -17.21 11.50 -12.42
N GLN A 65 -17.00 10.33 -13.01
CA GLN A 65 -18.07 9.45 -13.50
C GLN A 65 -18.66 8.54 -12.39
N ASN A 66 -17.95 8.29 -11.29
CA ASN A 66 -18.31 7.25 -10.31
C ASN A 66 -18.53 7.81 -8.90
N ARG A 67 -19.49 8.71 -8.76
CA ARG A 67 -19.83 9.39 -7.49
C ARG A 67 -20.17 8.43 -6.34
N HIS A 68 -20.85 7.32 -6.64
CA HIS A 68 -21.22 6.31 -5.64
C HIS A 68 -20.00 5.62 -5.02
N LEU A 69 -18.91 5.45 -5.76
CA LEU A 69 -17.65 4.93 -5.21
C LEU A 69 -17.01 5.95 -4.27
N LEU A 70 -17.04 7.24 -4.60
CA LEU A 70 -16.49 8.29 -3.73
C LEU A 70 -17.25 8.38 -2.40
N ALA A 71 -18.59 8.28 -2.44
CA ALA A 71 -19.41 8.18 -1.23
C ALA A 71 -19.01 6.98 -0.37
N ALA A 72 -18.93 5.79 -0.97
CA ALA A 72 -18.56 4.58 -0.24
C ALA A 72 -17.17 4.67 0.37
N VAL A 73 -16.17 5.21 -0.33
CA VAL A 73 -14.82 5.43 0.22
C VAL A 73 -14.88 6.38 1.42
N LYS A 74 -15.62 7.50 1.32
CA LYS A 74 -15.79 8.49 2.39
C LYS A 74 -16.46 7.90 3.64
N GLU A 75 -17.49 7.08 3.46
CA GLU A 75 -18.25 6.47 4.56
C GLU A 75 -17.53 5.28 5.21
N THR A 76 -16.61 4.64 4.49
CA THR A 76 -15.93 3.41 4.92
C THR A 76 -14.49 3.65 5.37
N TRP A 77 -13.49 3.19 4.62
CA TRP A 77 -12.13 2.97 5.10
C TRP A 77 -11.26 4.23 5.17
N ILE A 78 -11.62 5.30 4.45
CA ILE A 78 -10.73 6.48 4.33
C ILE A 78 -10.54 7.20 5.68
N LYS A 79 -11.50 7.04 6.61
CA LYS A 79 -11.42 7.56 7.98
C LYS A 79 -10.34 6.89 8.84
N HIS A 80 -9.77 5.78 8.38
CA HIS A 80 -8.65 5.12 9.05
C HIS A 80 -7.29 5.67 8.59
N CYS A 81 -7.26 6.52 7.57
CA CYS A 81 -6.06 7.26 7.17
C CYS A 81 -5.77 8.40 8.15
N ASP A 82 -4.50 8.77 8.36
CA ASP A 82 -4.15 9.92 9.20
C ASP A 82 -4.57 11.25 8.54
N LYS A 83 -4.52 11.27 7.21
CA LYS A 83 -5.15 12.28 6.38
C LYS A 83 -5.47 11.68 5.03
N ALA A 84 -6.57 12.12 4.42
CA ALA A 84 -6.95 11.68 3.11
C ALA A 84 -7.59 12.78 2.27
N GLU A 85 -7.31 12.78 0.98
CA GLU A 85 -7.86 13.76 0.04
C GLU A 85 -8.22 13.08 -1.28
N PHE A 86 -9.33 13.51 -1.86
CA PHE A 86 -9.75 13.11 -3.20
C PHE A 86 -9.13 14.07 -4.23
N PHE A 87 -8.51 13.54 -5.28
CA PHE A 87 -7.95 14.32 -6.38
C PHE A 87 -8.67 14.00 -7.66
N SER A 88 -9.12 15.03 -8.37
CA SER A 88 -9.87 14.88 -9.62
C SER A 88 -9.29 15.73 -10.74
N SER A 89 -9.57 15.36 -11.98
CA SER A 89 -9.19 16.17 -13.15
C SER A 89 -9.95 17.51 -13.17
N GLN A 90 -11.21 17.51 -12.76
CA GLN A 90 -12.10 18.68 -12.73
C GLN A 90 -12.88 18.74 -11.41
N PRO A 91 -13.37 19.92 -10.99
CA PRO A 91 -14.17 20.04 -9.76
C PRO A 91 -15.36 19.08 -9.76
N VAL A 92 -15.53 18.36 -8.66
CA VAL A 92 -16.73 17.55 -8.39
C VAL A 92 -17.56 18.34 -7.38
N GLN A 93 -18.76 18.79 -7.77
CA GLN A 93 -19.52 19.77 -6.98
C GLN A 93 -20.06 19.17 -5.66
N GLU A 94 -20.20 17.85 -5.59
CA GLU A 94 -20.79 17.11 -4.48
C GLU A 94 -19.76 16.49 -3.52
N PHE A 95 -18.46 16.57 -3.83
CA PHE A 95 -17.38 16.05 -2.99
C PHE A 95 -16.26 17.08 -2.89
N GLU A 96 -15.63 17.21 -1.72
CA GLU A 96 -14.46 18.06 -1.50
C GLU A 96 -13.21 17.47 -2.17
N SER A 97 -13.23 17.40 -3.50
CA SER A 97 -12.12 16.96 -4.32
C SER A 97 -11.22 18.13 -4.69
N ILE A 98 -9.92 17.93 -4.60
CA ILE A 98 -8.92 18.87 -5.09
C ILE A 98 -8.81 18.69 -6.60
N ALA A 99 -9.39 19.64 -7.34
CA ALA A 99 -9.29 19.68 -8.80
C ALA A 99 -7.88 20.12 -9.23
N VAL A 100 -7.15 19.24 -9.92
CA VAL A 100 -5.78 19.52 -10.36
C VAL A 100 -5.66 19.89 -11.84
N ASN A 101 -6.77 19.98 -12.58
CA ASN A 101 -6.83 20.29 -14.01
C ASN A 101 -5.90 19.37 -14.82
N ALA A 102 -6.25 18.09 -14.91
CA ALA A 102 -5.47 17.07 -15.59
C ALA A 102 -6.17 16.58 -16.86
N SER A 103 -5.42 16.48 -17.96
CA SER A 103 -5.87 16.01 -19.27
C SER A 103 -5.94 14.48 -19.38
N ASP A 104 -5.17 13.76 -18.55
CA ASP A 104 -5.13 12.30 -18.48
C ASP A 104 -4.83 11.81 -17.06
N SER A 105 -4.93 10.50 -16.84
CA SER A 105 -4.72 9.87 -15.52
C SER A 105 -3.28 9.95 -15.02
N TRP A 106 -2.29 10.01 -15.92
CA TRP A 106 -0.88 10.16 -15.56
C TRP A 106 -0.60 11.57 -15.02
N LEU A 107 -1.15 12.60 -15.66
CA LEU A 107 -1.03 13.97 -15.21
C LEU A 107 -1.81 14.18 -13.90
N LEU A 108 -2.96 13.54 -13.73
CA LEU A 108 -3.72 13.52 -12.47
C LEU A 108 -2.86 12.96 -11.34
N MET A 109 -2.29 11.76 -11.52
CA MET A 109 -1.42 11.11 -10.54
C MET A 109 -0.23 12.00 -10.16
N LYS A 110 0.51 12.52 -11.14
CA LYS A 110 1.66 13.39 -10.89
C LYS A 110 1.30 14.64 -10.10
N LYS A 111 0.20 15.31 -10.45
CA LYS A 111 -0.23 16.53 -9.77
C LYS A 111 -0.76 16.24 -8.36
N ALA A 112 -1.48 15.13 -8.17
CA ALA A 112 -1.90 14.67 -6.85
C ALA A 112 -0.70 14.39 -5.94
N CYS A 113 0.29 13.64 -6.45
CA CYS A 113 1.54 13.38 -5.73
C CYS A 113 2.29 14.67 -5.40
N LEU A 114 2.40 15.60 -6.36
CA LEU A 114 3.06 16.89 -6.15
C LEU A 114 2.37 17.70 -5.07
N TYR A 115 1.04 17.76 -5.08
CA TYR A 115 0.26 18.45 -4.07
C TYR A 115 0.47 17.83 -2.68
N ALA A 116 0.28 16.51 -2.58
CA ALA A 116 0.38 15.77 -1.32
C ALA A 116 1.77 15.93 -0.68
N LEU A 117 2.85 15.80 -1.47
CA LEU A 117 4.20 15.98 -0.93
C LEU A 117 4.44 17.44 -0.52
N ASN A 118 4.13 18.42 -1.36
CA ASN A 118 4.44 19.81 -1.07
C ASN A 118 3.75 20.33 0.20
N LYS A 119 2.50 19.90 0.43
CA LYS A 119 1.74 20.31 1.62
C LYS A 119 2.13 19.56 2.88
N ASN A 120 2.66 18.33 2.77
CA ASN A 120 2.72 17.42 3.90
C ASN A 120 4.08 16.71 4.08
N LYS A 121 5.13 17.09 3.35
CA LYS A 121 6.47 16.48 3.38
C LYS A 121 7.11 16.38 4.77
N ASP A 122 6.76 17.28 5.70
CA ASP A 122 7.34 17.36 7.03
C ASP A 122 6.48 16.63 8.08
N GLN A 123 5.32 16.11 7.68
CA GLN A 123 4.34 15.47 8.57
C GLN A 123 4.10 13.99 8.24
N TYR A 124 4.38 13.53 7.02
CA TYR A 124 4.05 12.18 6.56
C TYR A 124 5.25 11.51 5.92
N ASN A 125 5.47 10.25 6.29
CA ASN A 125 6.56 9.43 5.76
C ASN A 125 6.09 8.45 4.68
N TRP A 126 4.77 8.27 4.55
CA TRP A 126 4.15 7.29 3.67
C TRP A 126 2.98 7.91 2.91
N PHE A 127 2.91 7.66 1.61
CA PHE A 127 1.83 8.12 0.75
C PHE A 127 1.20 6.93 0.05
N PHE A 128 -0.05 6.64 0.39
CA PHE A 128 -0.82 5.57 -0.22
C PHE A 128 -1.73 6.15 -1.30
N ILE A 129 -1.59 5.68 -2.53
CA ILE A 129 -2.44 6.07 -3.65
C ILE A 129 -3.35 4.91 -4.04
N ALA A 130 -4.63 5.21 -4.24
CA ALA A 130 -5.64 4.20 -4.55
C ALA A 130 -6.71 4.75 -5.51
N TYR A 131 -7.35 3.84 -6.23
CA TYR A 131 -8.57 4.14 -6.96
C TYR A 131 -9.81 4.07 -6.05
N PRO A 132 -10.90 4.78 -6.39
CA PRO A 132 -12.13 4.76 -5.61
C PRO A 132 -12.80 3.39 -5.50
N ASN A 133 -12.45 2.41 -6.34
CA ASN A 133 -12.96 1.04 -6.28
C ASN A 133 -12.09 0.11 -5.40
N THR A 134 -11.14 0.68 -4.63
CA THR A 134 -10.28 -0.05 -3.69
C THR A 134 -10.78 0.13 -2.26
N PHE A 135 -10.81 -0.94 -1.48
CA PHE A 135 -10.97 -0.91 -0.02
C PHE A 135 -9.64 -1.25 0.62
N ALA A 136 -9.25 -0.49 1.64
CA ALA A 136 -7.98 -0.71 2.34
C ALA A 136 -8.19 -0.90 3.85
N VAL A 137 -7.42 -1.81 4.44
CA VAL A 137 -7.27 -1.95 5.90
C VAL A 137 -6.01 -1.20 6.30
N ILE A 138 -6.16 0.05 6.74
CA ILE A 138 -5.03 0.97 6.96
C ILE A 138 -4.15 0.50 8.12
N GLU A 139 -4.72 -0.17 9.11
CA GLU A 139 -4.01 -0.76 10.24
C GLU A 139 -3.06 -1.88 9.76
N ASN A 140 -3.51 -2.72 8.82
CA ASN A 140 -2.66 -3.73 8.19
C ASN A 140 -1.54 -3.09 7.37
N LEU A 141 -1.84 -1.99 6.65
CA LEU A 141 -0.83 -1.22 5.94
C LEU A 141 0.24 -0.66 6.90
N LYS A 142 -0.20 0.04 7.95
CA LYS A 142 0.70 0.63 8.95
C LYS A 142 1.56 -0.45 9.60
N TYR A 143 0.95 -1.57 9.99
CA TYR A 143 1.68 -2.72 10.53
C TYR A 143 2.74 -3.26 9.57
N PHE A 144 2.44 -3.35 8.27
CA PHE A 144 3.43 -3.76 7.26
C PHE A 144 4.60 -2.81 7.16
N LEU A 145 4.32 -1.52 7.16
CA LEU A 145 5.31 -0.49 6.98
C LEU A 145 6.17 -0.23 8.24
N LEU A 146 5.75 -0.65 9.44
CA LEU A 146 6.55 -0.54 10.68
C LEU A 146 7.94 -1.18 10.55
N ARG A 147 8.10 -2.18 9.68
CA ARG A 147 9.37 -2.88 9.44
C ARG A 147 10.17 -2.29 8.28
N LYS A 148 9.78 -1.13 7.77
CA LYS A 148 10.38 -0.49 6.59
C LYS A 148 11.03 0.84 6.97
N ASP A 149 12.13 1.16 6.30
CA ASP A 149 12.78 2.45 6.41
C ASP A 149 12.25 3.40 5.31
N PRO A 150 11.48 4.45 5.66
CA PRO A 150 10.91 5.37 4.68
C PRO A 150 11.97 6.23 3.96
N SER A 151 13.23 6.24 4.42
CA SER A 151 14.34 6.90 3.74
C SER A 151 14.90 6.09 2.56
N GLN A 152 14.50 4.82 2.43
CA GLN A 152 14.91 3.99 1.29
C GLN A 152 14.06 4.30 0.05
N PRO A 153 14.65 4.29 -1.16
CA PRO A 153 13.96 4.69 -2.39
C PRO A 153 13.14 3.54 -2.99
N PHE A 154 12.03 3.19 -2.35
CA PHE A 154 11.13 2.16 -2.88
C PHE A 154 9.67 2.59 -2.85
N TYR A 155 8.88 1.92 -3.67
CA TYR A 155 7.43 1.96 -3.65
C TYR A 155 6.91 0.52 -3.69
N LEU A 156 5.80 0.26 -3.01
CA LEU A 156 5.31 -1.11 -2.80
C LEU A 156 3.83 -1.26 -3.14
N GLY A 157 3.44 -2.51 -3.38
CA GLY A 157 2.07 -2.94 -3.63
C GLY A 157 2.09 -4.33 -4.27
N HIS A 158 1.21 -4.58 -5.24
CA HIS A 158 1.27 -5.78 -6.07
C HIS A 158 2.18 -5.55 -7.28
N THR A 159 3.30 -6.26 -7.35
CA THR A 159 4.25 -6.13 -8.47
C THR A 159 3.90 -7.02 -9.64
N GLU A 160 3.98 -6.45 -10.84
CA GLU A 160 3.97 -7.16 -12.12
C GLU A 160 5.26 -6.84 -12.90
N ARG A 161 5.44 -7.54 -14.02
CA ARG A 161 6.61 -7.39 -14.87
C ARG A 161 6.22 -7.18 -16.32
N PHE A 162 6.74 -6.11 -16.90
CA PHE A 162 6.65 -5.81 -18.32
C PHE A 162 8.06 -5.79 -18.93
N MET A 163 8.39 -6.81 -19.74
CA MET A 163 9.75 -7.03 -20.23
C MET A 163 10.79 -7.14 -19.10
N SER A 164 11.67 -6.15 -18.94
CA SER A 164 12.67 -6.05 -17.86
C SER A 164 12.27 -5.05 -16.77
N LEU A 165 11.12 -4.39 -16.90
CA LEU A 165 10.64 -3.39 -15.95
C LEU A 165 9.69 -4.06 -14.96
N GLU A 166 10.09 -4.11 -13.70
CA GLU A 166 9.21 -4.44 -12.58
C GLU A 166 8.44 -3.17 -12.17
N TYR A 167 7.13 -3.31 -11.95
CA TYR A 167 6.27 -2.20 -11.59
C TYR A 167 5.21 -2.63 -10.57
N VAL A 168 4.78 -1.70 -9.72
CA VAL A 168 3.62 -1.90 -8.85
C VAL A 168 2.37 -1.48 -9.61
N THR A 169 1.36 -2.35 -9.60
CA THR A 169 0.06 -2.08 -10.24
C THR A 169 -0.75 -1.08 -9.44
N MET A 170 -1.44 -0.17 -10.13
CA MET A 170 -2.40 0.77 -9.54
C MET A 170 -3.69 0.09 -9.08
N GLU A 171 -4.01 -1.08 -9.64
CA GLU A 171 -5.23 -1.82 -9.30
C GLU A 171 -5.28 -2.19 -7.81
N GLY A 172 -4.17 -2.66 -7.25
CA GLY A 172 -4.07 -2.96 -5.82
C GLY A 172 -3.83 -1.72 -4.95
N GLY A 173 -3.50 -0.58 -5.56
CA GLY A 173 -2.98 0.60 -4.87
C GLY A 173 -1.46 0.55 -4.68
N ILE A 174 -0.85 1.74 -4.56
CA ILE A 174 0.60 1.91 -4.46
C ILE A 174 0.95 2.68 -3.20
N VAL A 175 2.00 2.28 -2.51
CA VAL A 175 2.54 3.01 -1.36
C VAL A 175 3.93 3.53 -1.68
N PHE A 176 4.14 4.82 -1.51
CA PHE A 176 5.43 5.46 -1.64
C PHE A 176 6.05 5.70 -0.27
N SER A 177 7.33 5.35 -0.15
CA SER A 177 8.21 5.94 0.86
C SER A 177 8.40 7.44 0.60
N ILE A 178 8.67 8.23 1.65
CA ILE A 178 8.96 9.66 1.49
C ILE A 178 10.14 9.92 0.53
N GLU A 179 11.16 9.06 0.53
CA GLU A 179 12.29 9.20 -0.38
C GLU A 179 11.88 8.96 -1.85
N SER A 180 11.10 7.90 -2.13
CA SER A 180 10.59 7.67 -3.48
C SER A 180 9.71 8.83 -3.98
N MET A 181 8.88 9.39 -3.09
CA MET A 181 8.03 10.52 -3.41
C MET A 181 8.85 11.78 -3.72
N LYS A 182 9.90 12.06 -2.93
CA LYS A 182 10.85 13.16 -3.20
C LYS A 182 11.55 13.01 -4.55
N ARG A 183 11.97 11.79 -4.92
CA ARG A 183 12.60 11.51 -6.23
C ARG A 183 11.62 11.67 -7.38
N LEU A 184 10.39 11.17 -7.23
CA LEU A 184 9.32 11.37 -8.21
C LEU A 184 9.07 12.85 -8.47
N ILE A 185 8.94 13.66 -7.42
CA ILE A 185 8.69 15.11 -7.58
C ILE A 185 9.88 15.82 -8.21
N ARG A 186 11.12 15.44 -7.86
CA ARG A 186 12.32 15.95 -8.52
C ARG A 186 12.29 15.69 -10.02
N LEU A 187 11.89 14.48 -10.44
CA LEU A 187 11.74 14.15 -11.86
C LEU A 187 10.71 15.02 -12.54
N ILE A 188 9.51 15.13 -11.97
CA ILE A 188 8.39 15.85 -12.58
C ILE A 188 8.68 17.35 -12.70
N THR A 189 9.46 17.91 -11.77
CA THR A 189 9.76 19.35 -11.72
C THR A 189 11.03 19.75 -12.46
N LYS A 190 12.08 18.91 -12.45
CA LYS A 190 13.41 19.27 -12.95
C LYS A 190 13.89 18.42 -14.14
N SER A 191 13.40 17.19 -14.27
CA SER A 191 13.90 16.24 -15.27
C SER A 191 13.01 16.18 -16.51
N ARG A 192 13.63 16.01 -17.69
CA ARG A 192 12.92 15.71 -18.94
C ARG A 192 12.74 14.21 -19.17
N ASN A 193 13.21 13.37 -18.25
CA ASN A 193 13.19 11.91 -18.38
C ASN A 193 11.81 11.30 -18.07
N CYS A 194 10.82 12.12 -17.73
CA CYS A 194 9.44 11.71 -17.51
C CYS A 194 8.50 12.40 -18.50
N PRO A 195 7.62 11.64 -19.19
CA PRO A 195 6.69 12.24 -20.12
C PRO A 195 5.68 13.14 -19.42
N LYS A 196 5.32 14.25 -20.08
CA LYS A 196 4.36 15.21 -19.55
C LYS A 196 2.93 14.66 -19.57
N GLU A 197 2.55 13.96 -20.62
CA GLU A 197 1.22 13.42 -20.89
C GLU A 197 1.33 12.07 -21.62
N ARG A 198 0.23 11.31 -21.63
CA ARG A 198 0.10 10.03 -22.36
C ARG A 198 -0.13 10.30 -23.85
N LYS A 199 0.93 10.54 -24.62
CA LYS A 199 0.86 10.83 -26.07
C LYS A 199 1.98 10.14 -26.86
N GLY A 200 1.66 9.74 -28.08
CA GLY A 200 2.60 9.12 -29.01
C GLY A 200 3.23 7.85 -28.43
N PHE A 201 4.57 7.78 -28.41
CA PHE A 201 5.33 6.68 -27.81
C PHE A 201 5.00 6.44 -26.33
N TRP A 202 4.52 7.46 -25.62
CA TRP A 202 4.18 7.38 -24.19
C TRP A 202 2.72 7.02 -23.91
N ASN A 203 1.99 6.50 -24.91
CA ASN A 203 0.62 6.06 -24.73
C ASN A 203 0.55 4.66 -24.07
N MET A 204 1.00 4.58 -22.82
CA MET A 204 0.97 3.38 -21.98
C MET A 204 0.26 3.68 -20.65
N HIS A 205 -0.04 2.64 -19.87
CA HIS A 205 -0.67 2.80 -18.55
C HIS A 205 0.19 3.66 -17.61
N GLU A 206 -0.47 4.44 -16.75
CA GLU A 206 0.14 5.37 -15.80
C GLU A 206 1.14 4.69 -14.85
N GLU A 207 0.89 3.44 -14.47
CA GLU A 207 1.78 2.64 -13.62
C GLU A 207 3.10 2.26 -14.33
N LEU A 208 3.05 2.01 -15.64
CA LEU A 208 4.25 1.76 -16.46
C LEU A 208 5.07 3.04 -16.64
N LEU A 209 4.39 4.17 -16.87
CA LEU A 209 5.05 5.49 -16.91
C LEU A 209 5.70 5.84 -15.57
N LEU A 210 5.00 5.55 -14.47
CA LEU A 210 5.51 5.72 -13.11
C LEU A 210 6.76 4.89 -12.89
N ALA A 211 6.72 3.58 -13.19
CA ALA A 211 7.86 2.68 -13.03
C ALA A 211 9.06 3.09 -13.90
N PHE A 212 8.81 3.45 -15.16
CA PHE A 212 9.86 3.97 -16.05
C PHE A 212 10.53 5.23 -15.46
N CYS A 213 9.73 6.16 -14.97
CA CYS A 213 10.22 7.36 -14.30
C CYS A 213 11.06 7.05 -13.06
N LEU A 214 10.51 6.27 -12.14
CA LEU A 214 11.12 5.95 -10.85
C LEU A 214 12.44 5.18 -11.01
N SER A 215 12.50 4.23 -11.96
CA SER A 215 13.72 3.47 -12.23
C SER A 215 14.89 4.36 -12.67
N ASN A 216 14.62 5.46 -13.38
CA ASN A 216 15.64 6.44 -13.77
C ASN A 216 16.23 7.23 -12.59
N GLU A 217 15.58 7.24 -11.42
CA GLU A 217 16.12 7.82 -10.17
C GLU A 217 16.53 6.74 -9.16
N GLY A 218 16.71 5.50 -9.61
CA GLY A 218 17.09 4.38 -8.74
C GLY A 218 16.06 4.07 -7.67
N VAL A 219 14.77 4.34 -7.94
CA VAL A 219 13.66 3.87 -7.11
C VAL A 219 13.22 2.51 -7.63
N PHE A 220 13.04 1.54 -6.73
CA PHE A 220 12.66 0.17 -7.08
C PHE A 220 11.26 -0.19 -6.59
N ALA A 221 10.60 -1.07 -7.36
CA ALA A 221 9.32 -1.67 -6.98
C ALA A 221 9.54 -2.80 -5.98
N GLU A 222 8.64 -2.96 -5.02
CA GLU A 222 8.70 -4.02 -4.03
C GLU A 222 7.33 -4.69 -3.85
N ASN A 223 7.29 -6.03 -3.93
CA ASN A 223 6.05 -6.77 -3.71
C ASN A 223 5.75 -6.90 -2.22
N ALA A 224 4.49 -6.72 -1.85
CA ALA A 224 4.03 -6.91 -0.48
C ALA A 224 3.30 -8.26 -0.34
N GLU A 225 3.95 -9.19 0.37
CA GLU A 225 3.46 -10.54 0.64
C GLU A 225 3.55 -10.86 2.15
N ASP A 226 2.74 -11.80 2.62
CA ASP A 226 2.90 -12.40 3.95
C ASP A 226 3.99 -13.50 3.97
N GLU A 227 4.15 -14.17 5.12
CA GLU A 227 5.11 -15.28 5.31
C GLU A 227 4.83 -16.49 4.43
N GLU A 228 3.59 -16.66 3.99
CA GLU A 228 3.16 -17.76 3.13
C GLU A 228 3.28 -17.40 1.65
N GLY A 229 3.72 -16.17 1.33
CA GLY A 229 3.83 -15.67 -0.03
C GLY A 229 2.49 -15.22 -0.62
N LYS A 230 1.44 -15.05 0.19
CA LYS A 230 0.16 -14.52 -0.27
C LYS A 230 0.27 -13.00 -0.41
N ASN A 231 -0.24 -12.47 -1.51
CA ASN A 231 -0.24 -11.03 -1.77
C ASN A 231 -1.09 -10.29 -0.73
N LEU A 232 -0.58 -9.14 -0.28
CA LEU A 232 -1.29 -8.25 0.63
C LEU A 232 -2.07 -7.16 -0.12
N PHE A 233 -1.67 -6.87 -1.35
CA PHE A 233 -2.37 -5.93 -2.24
C PHE A 233 -3.06 -6.74 -3.32
N ASN A 234 -4.39 -6.89 -3.21
CA ASN A 234 -5.12 -7.74 -4.13
C ASN A 234 -5.55 -6.98 -5.38
N THR A 235 -5.34 -7.58 -6.55
CA THR A 235 -5.71 -7.02 -7.86
C THR A 235 -6.93 -7.67 -8.49
N LYS A 236 -7.45 -8.74 -7.88
CA LYS A 236 -8.60 -9.52 -8.36
C LYS A 236 -9.86 -9.18 -7.56
N THR A 237 -11.03 -9.44 -8.15
CA THR A 237 -12.30 -9.33 -7.44
C THR A 237 -12.41 -10.42 -6.36
N ILE A 238 -13.15 -10.14 -5.29
CA ILE A 238 -13.48 -11.13 -4.25
C ILE A 238 -14.03 -12.43 -4.87
N THR A 239 -14.97 -12.32 -5.81
CA THR A 239 -15.54 -13.49 -6.49
C THR A 239 -14.50 -14.32 -7.25
N MET A 240 -13.49 -13.68 -7.84
CA MET A 240 -12.42 -14.38 -8.54
C MET A 240 -11.52 -15.14 -7.56
N PHE A 241 -11.14 -14.52 -6.44
CA PHE A 241 -10.41 -15.22 -5.37
C PHE A 241 -11.21 -16.41 -4.81
N ILE A 242 -12.53 -16.27 -4.61
CA ILE A 242 -13.35 -17.38 -4.11
C ILE A 242 -13.32 -18.54 -5.10
N LYS A 243 -13.48 -18.26 -6.40
CA LYS A 243 -13.45 -19.29 -7.44
C LYS A 243 -12.11 -20.00 -7.52
N GLU A 244 -11.01 -19.26 -7.44
CA GLU A 244 -9.66 -19.82 -7.42
C GLU A 244 -9.45 -20.69 -6.17
N ALA A 245 -9.83 -20.19 -5.00
CA ALA A 245 -9.71 -20.93 -3.75
C ALA A 245 -10.55 -22.22 -3.72
N ILE A 246 -11.77 -22.20 -4.28
CA ILE A 246 -12.60 -23.40 -4.46
C ILE A 246 -11.91 -24.42 -5.36
N THR A 247 -11.21 -23.95 -6.39
CA THR A 247 -10.54 -24.81 -7.38
C THR A 247 -9.26 -25.41 -6.82
N ASP A 248 -8.42 -24.59 -6.20
CA ASP A 248 -7.08 -24.95 -5.77
C ASP A 248 -7.06 -25.60 -4.38
N TYR A 249 -8.02 -25.22 -3.52
CA TYR A 249 -8.12 -25.65 -2.12
C TYR A 249 -9.56 -26.07 -1.77
N PRO A 250 -10.16 -27.08 -2.45
CA PRO A 250 -11.58 -27.41 -2.29
C PRO A 250 -11.97 -27.83 -0.87
N ASN A 251 -11.03 -28.39 -0.10
CA ASN A 251 -11.24 -28.80 1.29
C ASN A 251 -10.88 -27.70 2.31
N ASN A 252 -10.31 -26.57 1.86
CA ASN A 252 -9.85 -25.50 2.74
C ASN A 252 -9.92 -24.13 2.05
N VAL A 253 -11.09 -23.81 1.51
CA VAL A 253 -11.34 -22.61 0.70
C VAL A 253 -10.98 -21.33 1.44
N ILE A 254 -11.24 -21.28 2.76
CA ILE A 254 -10.97 -20.09 3.57
C ILE A 254 -9.47 -19.82 3.68
N GLU A 255 -8.67 -20.83 3.99
CA GLU A 255 -7.21 -20.68 4.08
C GLU A 255 -6.57 -20.42 2.71
N GLY A 256 -7.18 -20.93 1.64
CA GLY A 256 -6.76 -20.71 0.26
C GLY A 256 -7.23 -19.39 -0.36
N PHE A 257 -8.05 -18.60 0.33
CA PHE A 257 -8.71 -17.42 -0.25
C PHE A 257 -7.77 -16.22 -0.39
N CYS A 258 -7.32 -15.66 0.73
CA CYS A 258 -6.40 -14.54 0.77
C CYS A 258 -5.58 -14.57 2.06
N SER A 259 -4.61 -13.67 2.19
CA SER A 259 -3.91 -13.48 3.47
C SER A 259 -4.89 -13.08 4.58
N ASP A 260 -4.58 -13.42 5.83
CA ASP A 260 -5.31 -12.86 6.99
C ASP A 260 -4.92 -11.39 7.24
N MET A 261 -3.82 -10.94 6.62
CA MET A 261 -3.27 -9.58 6.76
C MET A 261 -3.43 -8.74 5.49
N VAL A 262 -4.43 -9.04 4.63
CA VAL A 262 -4.67 -8.25 3.40
C VAL A 262 -4.73 -6.77 3.72
N ILE A 263 -4.03 -5.98 2.91
CA ILE A 263 -4.03 -4.52 2.97
C ILE A 263 -5.10 -3.97 2.04
N THR A 264 -5.22 -4.46 0.80
CA THR A 264 -6.21 -3.93 -0.14
C THR A 264 -7.03 -5.01 -0.85
N PHE A 265 -8.28 -4.66 -1.16
CA PHE A 265 -9.14 -5.36 -2.11
C PHE A 265 -9.55 -4.39 -3.21
N SER A 266 -9.29 -4.74 -4.47
CA SER A 266 -9.63 -3.91 -5.62
C SER A 266 -10.96 -4.31 -6.27
N ARG A 267 -11.41 -3.49 -7.24
CA ARG A 267 -12.60 -3.76 -8.07
C ARG A 267 -13.89 -3.95 -7.29
N LEU A 268 -14.02 -3.29 -6.15
CA LEU A 268 -15.21 -3.38 -5.32
C LEU A 268 -16.31 -2.43 -5.78
N THR A 269 -17.54 -2.88 -5.66
CA THR A 269 -18.72 -2.02 -5.73
C THR A 269 -18.91 -1.24 -4.41
N PRO A 270 -19.71 -0.16 -4.40
CA PRO A 270 -20.08 0.53 -3.17
C PRO A 270 -20.63 -0.40 -2.08
N ASP A 271 -21.53 -1.32 -2.44
CA ASP A 271 -22.12 -2.27 -1.49
C ASP A 271 -21.07 -3.22 -0.91
N GLN A 272 -20.14 -3.69 -1.74
CA GLN A 272 -19.05 -4.54 -1.28
C GLN A 272 -18.15 -3.82 -0.27
N MET A 273 -17.86 -2.53 -0.47
CA MET A 273 -17.06 -1.76 0.52
C MET A 273 -17.78 -1.66 1.87
N HIS A 274 -19.10 -1.46 1.88
CA HIS A 274 -19.88 -1.42 3.11
C HIS A 274 -19.91 -2.78 3.82
N VAL A 275 -20.03 -3.87 3.05
CA VAL A 275 -19.95 -5.23 3.58
C VAL A 275 -18.56 -5.49 4.18
N MET A 276 -17.49 -5.09 3.49
CA MET A 276 -16.11 -5.18 4.01
C MET A 276 -15.94 -4.36 5.29
N MET A 277 -16.44 -3.11 5.32
CA MET A 277 -16.41 -2.25 6.50
C MET A 277 -17.13 -2.90 7.69
N TYR A 278 -18.31 -3.48 7.45
CA TYR A 278 -19.05 -4.21 8.47
C TYR A 278 -18.28 -5.44 8.95
N GLY A 279 -17.76 -6.27 8.04
CA GLY A 279 -17.04 -7.49 8.36
C GLY A 279 -15.75 -7.27 9.14
N VAL A 280 -14.93 -6.29 8.71
CA VAL A 280 -13.62 -6.01 9.32
C VAL A 280 -13.79 -5.29 10.67
N TYR A 281 -14.61 -4.22 10.72
CA TYR A 281 -14.59 -3.30 11.86
C TYR A 281 -15.80 -3.39 12.79
N ARG A 282 -16.91 -4.05 12.40
CA ARG A 282 -18.14 -4.08 13.21
C ARG A 282 -18.59 -5.47 13.65
N LEU A 283 -18.44 -6.47 12.79
CA LEU A 283 -18.88 -7.84 13.09
C LEU A 283 -17.96 -8.43 14.16
N ARG A 284 -18.54 -8.88 15.28
CA ARG A 284 -17.84 -9.51 16.40
C ARG A 284 -18.64 -10.73 16.85
N ALA A 285 -18.05 -11.91 16.68
CA ALA A 285 -18.60 -13.13 17.25
C ALA A 285 -18.34 -13.14 18.76
N PHE A 286 -19.37 -13.45 19.56
CA PHE A 286 -19.23 -13.54 21.01
C PHE A 286 -18.14 -14.56 21.39
N GLY A 287 -17.25 -14.18 22.30
CA GLY A 287 -16.13 -15.02 22.75
C GLY A 287 -14.83 -14.90 21.93
N HIS A 288 -14.82 -14.14 20.84
CA HIS A 288 -13.60 -13.86 20.08
C HIS A 288 -13.08 -12.43 20.40
N THR A 289 -11.86 -12.34 20.91
CA THR A 289 -11.18 -11.07 21.19
C THR A 289 -10.21 -10.72 20.07
N PHE A 290 -10.44 -9.59 19.40
CA PHE A 290 -9.44 -8.95 18.55
C PHE A 290 -8.58 -8.06 19.43
N ASN A 291 -7.29 -8.37 19.53
CA ASN A 291 -6.35 -7.52 20.24
C ASN A 291 -5.87 -6.44 19.27
N ASP A 292 -6.39 -5.22 19.43
CA ASP A 292 -5.87 -4.03 18.75
C ASP A 292 -4.54 -3.63 19.41
N VAL A 293 -3.49 -4.44 19.19
CA VAL A 293 -2.16 -4.22 19.78
C VAL A 293 -1.60 -2.86 19.37
N LEU A 294 -1.99 -2.38 18.18
CA LEU A 294 -1.68 -1.06 17.65
C LEU A 294 -2.99 -0.36 17.29
N SER A 295 -3.49 0.46 18.21
CA SER A 295 -4.56 1.42 17.91
C SER A 295 -3.94 2.65 17.26
N PHE A 296 -4.02 2.73 15.93
CA PHE A 296 -3.65 3.94 15.22
C PHE A 296 -4.83 4.91 15.24
N LEU A 297 -4.92 5.68 16.31
CA LEU A 297 -5.97 6.70 16.42
C LEU A 297 -5.69 7.82 15.41
N PRO A 298 -6.73 8.36 14.76
CA PRO A 298 -6.56 9.54 13.93
C PRO A 298 -5.99 10.70 14.77
N PRO A 299 -5.23 11.64 14.16
CA PRO A 299 -4.68 12.78 14.88
C PRO A 299 -5.80 13.66 15.43
N ASN A 300 -5.76 14.02 16.73
CA ASN A 300 -6.72 14.93 17.35
C ASN A 300 -7.06 16.16 16.48
N GLY A 301 -8.35 16.35 16.19
CA GLY A 301 -8.90 17.40 15.34
C GLY A 301 -8.88 17.09 13.83
N SER A 302 -8.60 15.86 13.41
CA SER A 302 -8.71 15.47 12.00
C SER A 302 -10.18 15.36 11.57
N ASP A 303 -10.45 15.47 10.27
CA ASP A 303 -11.80 15.18 9.71
C ASP A 303 -12.22 13.70 9.92
N ASN A 304 -11.32 12.88 10.46
CA ASN A 304 -11.47 11.46 10.75
C ASN A 304 -11.69 11.16 12.24
N ASP A 305 -11.74 12.19 13.11
CA ASP A 305 -12.08 12.09 14.54
C ASP A 305 -13.58 11.89 14.80
#